data_AF-A0A0C9YG15-F1
#
_entry.id   AF-A0A0C9YG15-F1
#
_cell.length_a   1.000
_cell.length_b   1.000
_cell.length_c   1.000
_cell.angle_alpha   90.00
_cell.angle_beta   90.00
_cell.angle_gamma   90.00
#
_symmetry.space_group_name_H-M   'P 1'
#
loop_
_entity.id
_entity.type
_entity.pdbx_description
1 polymer ?
#
loop_
_entity_poly.entity_id
_entity_poly.type
_entity_poly.pdbx_seq_one_letter_code
_entity_poly.pdbx_strand_id
1 'polypeptide(L)'
;MDSPPSPVPSSFPASDIVTATWPKRTAKACTSCRRDKIRCDGARPCAACLKKGYTIDQCTDGCESCRRARARCEGGKPCLRCRDMHLECAEEQTVPLARSEAAPPILVLRSSRRKGERAKLACLSCRRDNKKCEDQRPCSRCVARSEDCVHVVRGPKSVKLRCESCRQENRKCEEARPCQQCIEQGKECVNVQRRSRGHGTRVKKACTNCRRDKVRCEGIRPCANCVKKGYQCTNRICMMCINHGIEGDCPHRHIMESDTSEVNGGLISLG
;
A
#
# COMPACT_ATOMS: atom_id res chain seq x y z
N MET A 1 47.15 -58.40 -12.73
CA MET A 1 47.61 -57.00 -12.78
C MET A 1 46.42 -56.19 -13.25
N ASP A 2 45.45 -56.00 -12.36
CA ASP A 2 44.19 -55.32 -12.65
C ASP A 2 44.22 -53.98 -11.89
N SER A 3 44.33 -52.89 -12.64
CA SER A 3 44.41 -51.54 -12.09
C SER A 3 43.00 -50.97 -11.89
N PRO A 4 42.68 -50.40 -10.72
CA PRO A 4 41.36 -49.83 -10.47
C PRO A 4 41.16 -48.50 -11.22
N PRO A 5 39.92 -48.18 -11.65
CA PRO A 5 39.62 -46.95 -12.37
C PRO A 5 39.56 -45.72 -11.44
N SER A 6 40.16 -44.62 -11.89
CA SER A 6 40.20 -43.34 -11.19
C SER A 6 38.84 -42.62 -11.16
N PRO A 7 38.51 -41.88 -10.08
CA PRO A 7 37.25 -41.17 -9.94
C PRO A 7 37.22 -39.88 -10.78
N VAL A 8 36.11 -39.67 -11.49
CA VAL A 8 35.81 -38.43 -12.23
C VAL A 8 35.30 -37.32 -11.31
N PRO A 9 35.78 -36.08 -11.44
CA PRO A 9 35.31 -34.96 -10.63
C PRO A 9 33.94 -34.46 -11.11
N SER A 10 32.92 -34.57 -10.24
CA SER A 10 31.61 -33.95 -10.45
C SER A 10 31.69 -32.43 -10.32
N SER A 11 31.60 -31.75 -11.46
CA SER A 11 31.39 -30.31 -11.56
C SER A 11 29.93 -29.98 -11.24
N PHE A 12 29.70 -29.46 -10.04
CA PHE A 12 28.41 -28.88 -9.66
C PHE A 12 28.19 -27.55 -10.41
N PRO A 13 27.00 -27.31 -11.01
CA PRO A 13 26.68 -26.04 -11.63
C PRO A 13 26.54 -24.96 -10.54
N ALA A 14 27.44 -23.98 -10.58
CA ALA A 14 27.35 -22.76 -9.78
C ALA A 14 26.00 -22.09 -10.08
N SER A 15 25.08 -22.17 -9.14
CA SER A 15 23.84 -21.42 -9.20
C SER A 15 24.17 -19.96 -8.93
N ASP A 16 24.16 -19.14 -9.98
CA ASP A 16 24.20 -17.68 -9.88
C ASP A 16 22.98 -17.23 -9.07
N ILE A 17 23.16 -17.13 -7.75
CA ILE A 17 22.25 -16.41 -6.86
C ILE A 17 22.45 -14.93 -7.19
N VAL A 18 21.83 -14.50 -8.29
CA VAL A 18 21.54 -13.10 -8.55
C VAL A 18 20.53 -12.72 -7.49
N THR A 19 21.02 -12.30 -6.32
CA THR A 19 20.22 -11.60 -5.32
C THR A 19 19.49 -10.50 -6.08
N ALA A 20 18.19 -10.68 -6.28
CA ALA A 20 17.33 -9.74 -6.95
C ALA A 20 17.25 -8.48 -6.09
N THR A 21 18.27 -7.63 -6.20
CA THR A 21 18.27 -6.30 -5.64
C THR A 21 17.12 -5.59 -6.32
N TRP A 22 16.00 -5.50 -5.61
CA TRP A 22 14.78 -4.87 -6.06
C TRP A 22 15.15 -3.54 -6.74
N PRO A 23 14.88 -3.38 -8.05
CA PRO A 23 15.35 -2.24 -8.81
C PRO A 23 14.98 -0.95 -8.07
N LYS A 24 15.98 -0.13 -7.75
CA LYS A 24 15.77 1.12 -7.02
C LYS A 24 14.66 1.89 -7.73
N ARG A 25 13.66 2.34 -6.98
CA ARG A 25 12.54 3.10 -7.53
C ARG A 25 13.13 4.37 -8.17
N THR A 26 12.95 4.55 -9.47
CA THR A 26 13.32 5.80 -10.14
C THR A 26 12.69 6.97 -9.41
N ALA A 27 13.45 8.05 -9.23
CA ALA A 27 12.94 9.28 -8.64
C ALA A 27 11.85 9.92 -9.51
N LYS A 28 11.85 9.64 -10.82
CA LYS A 28 10.98 10.28 -11.80
C LYS A 28 10.25 9.21 -12.62
N ALA A 29 8.95 9.10 -12.39
CA ALA A 29 8.05 8.32 -13.26
C ALA A 29 7.54 9.19 -14.41
N CYS A 30 7.51 8.61 -15.63
CA CYS A 30 6.99 9.24 -16.84
C CYS A 30 5.49 9.59 -16.71
N THR A 31 4.99 10.44 -17.61
CA THR A 31 3.59 10.92 -17.63
C THR A 31 2.59 9.77 -17.72
N SER A 32 2.82 8.80 -18.60
CA SER A 32 1.95 7.63 -18.79
C SER A 32 1.90 6.74 -17.53
N CYS A 33 3.06 6.36 -16.97
CA CYS A 33 3.10 5.54 -15.76
C CYS A 33 2.42 6.22 -14.56
N ARG A 34 2.56 7.55 -14.43
CA ARG A 34 1.86 8.33 -13.39
C ARG A 34 0.35 8.30 -13.60
N ARG A 35 -0.12 8.47 -14.84
CA ARG A 35 -1.55 8.42 -15.19
C ARG A 35 -2.15 7.06 -14.83
N ASP A 36 -1.47 5.98 -15.18
CA ASP A 36 -1.91 4.61 -14.93
C ASP A 36 -1.71 4.15 -13.48
N LYS A 37 -1.02 4.97 -12.67
CA LYS A 37 -0.60 4.65 -11.30
C LYS A 37 0.19 3.34 -11.24
N ILE A 38 1.02 3.08 -12.25
CA ILE A 38 1.92 1.94 -12.34
C ILE A 38 3.36 2.34 -12.06
N ARG A 39 4.21 1.36 -11.77
CA ARG A 39 5.64 1.59 -11.50
C ARG A 39 6.36 1.94 -12.80
N CYS A 40 7.12 3.03 -12.78
CA CYS A 40 8.08 3.38 -13.82
C CYS A 40 9.46 2.85 -13.40
N ASP A 41 10.24 2.35 -14.35
CA ASP A 41 11.64 1.94 -14.16
C ASP A 41 12.62 3.09 -14.44
N GLY A 42 12.20 4.09 -15.22
CA GLY A 42 13.00 5.26 -15.57
C GLY A 42 13.75 5.11 -16.90
N ALA A 43 13.65 3.96 -17.58
CA ALA A 43 14.12 3.83 -18.95
C ALA A 43 13.25 4.65 -19.91
N ARG A 44 13.77 4.92 -21.11
CA ARG A 44 13.10 5.66 -22.20
C ARG A 44 13.14 4.80 -23.47
N PRO A 45 12.03 4.18 -23.89
CA PRO A 45 10.76 4.13 -23.17
C PRO A 45 10.87 3.25 -21.91
N CYS A 46 10.09 3.55 -20.88
CA CYS A 46 10.07 2.70 -19.69
C CYS A 46 9.46 1.33 -20.03
N ALA A 47 9.84 0.25 -19.36
CA ALA A 47 9.34 -1.11 -19.70
C ALA A 47 7.81 -1.20 -19.69
N ALA A 48 7.15 -0.45 -18.80
CA ALA A 48 5.70 -0.36 -18.76
C ALA A 48 5.10 0.37 -19.98
N CYS A 49 5.78 1.39 -20.50
CA CYS A 49 5.40 2.07 -21.74
C CYS A 49 5.66 1.18 -22.96
N LEU A 50 6.82 0.51 -23.00
CA LEU A 50 7.17 -0.41 -24.07
C LEU A 50 6.15 -1.54 -24.20
N LYS A 51 5.73 -2.12 -23.07
CA LYS A 51 4.68 -3.16 -23.04
C LYS A 51 3.32 -2.69 -23.56
N LYS A 52 3.06 -1.38 -23.53
CA LYS A 52 1.84 -0.76 -24.07
C LYS A 52 1.98 -0.34 -25.54
N GLY A 53 3.15 -0.55 -26.14
CA GLY A 53 3.45 -0.07 -27.50
C GLY A 53 3.67 1.43 -27.59
N TYR A 54 3.97 2.12 -26.48
CA TYR A 54 4.32 3.55 -26.54
C TYR A 54 5.73 3.73 -27.11
N THR A 55 5.88 4.70 -28.02
CA THR A 55 7.18 5.08 -28.57
C THR A 55 8.02 5.86 -27.55
N ILE A 56 9.31 6.07 -27.86
CA ILE A 56 10.21 6.89 -27.04
C ILE A 56 9.61 8.29 -26.82
N ASP A 57 9.06 8.89 -27.87
CA ASP A 57 8.48 10.24 -27.85
C ASP A 57 7.19 10.33 -27.03
N GLN A 58 6.50 9.21 -26.82
CA GLN A 58 5.31 9.15 -25.98
C GLN A 58 5.65 8.90 -24.50
N CYS A 59 6.86 8.42 -24.21
CA CYS A 59 7.35 8.19 -22.86
C CYS A 59 8.02 9.44 -22.28
N THR A 60 7.28 10.55 -22.18
CA THR A 60 7.81 11.83 -21.69
C THR A 60 7.74 11.98 -20.17
N ASP A 61 8.59 12.82 -19.61
CA ASP A 61 8.41 13.31 -18.24
C ASP A 61 7.45 14.49 -18.22
N GLY A 62 6.65 14.58 -17.17
CA GLY A 62 5.83 15.78 -16.95
C GLY A 62 6.69 16.92 -16.44
N CYS A 63 6.30 18.17 -16.73
CA CYS A 63 6.94 19.34 -16.12
C CYS A 63 6.89 19.27 -14.58
N GLU A 64 7.79 19.99 -13.91
CA GLU A 64 7.91 19.92 -12.45
C GLU A 64 6.60 20.31 -11.73
N SER A 65 5.96 21.38 -12.16
CA SER A 65 4.71 21.89 -11.61
C SER A 65 3.58 20.85 -11.69
N CYS A 66 3.44 20.15 -12.82
CA CYS A 66 2.48 19.05 -12.95
C CYS A 66 2.86 17.84 -12.09
N ARG A 67 4.16 17.54 -11.95
CA ARG A 67 4.64 16.43 -11.12
C ARG A 67 4.36 16.67 -9.63
N ARG A 68 4.57 17.89 -9.11
CA ARG A 68 4.29 18.27 -7.72
C ARG A 68 2.79 18.26 -7.43
N ALA A 69 1.97 18.78 -8.34
CA ALA A 69 0.52 18.79 -8.21
C ALA A 69 -0.16 17.42 -8.45
N ARG A 70 0.62 16.38 -8.84
CA ARG A 70 0.12 15.05 -9.20
C ARG A 70 -0.96 15.07 -10.30
N ALA A 71 -0.90 16.04 -11.20
CA ALA A 71 -1.86 16.20 -12.29
C ALA A 71 -1.30 15.72 -13.63
N ARG A 72 -2.17 15.60 -14.64
CA ARG A 72 -1.78 15.27 -16.01
C ARG A 72 -0.98 16.44 -16.60
N CYS A 73 0.20 16.14 -17.15
CA CYS A 73 0.92 17.04 -18.05
C CYS A 73 0.52 16.68 -19.48
N GLU A 74 0.10 17.66 -20.27
CA GLU A 74 -0.42 17.42 -21.63
C GLU A 74 0.64 17.58 -22.73
N GLY A 75 1.92 17.53 -22.34
CA GLY A 75 3.02 17.85 -23.25
C GLY A 75 3.05 19.34 -23.60
N GLY A 76 4.02 19.74 -24.43
CA GLY A 76 4.28 21.13 -24.79
C GLY A 76 5.03 21.91 -23.71
N LYS A 77 5.76 22.94 -24.13
CA LYS A 77 6.39 23.93 -23.25
C LYS A 77 5.94 25.33 -23.66
N PRO A 78 5.18 26.05 -22.82
CA PRO A 78 4.56 25.57 -21.57
C PRO A 78 3.47 24.51 -21.85
N CYS A 79 3.27 23.57 -20.92
CA CYS A 79 2.17 22.61 -21.06
C CYS A 79 0.82 23.29 -20.83
N LEU A 80 -0.26 22.79 -21.45
CA LEU A 80 -1.58 23.43 -21.45
C LEU A 80 -2.03 23.83 -20.03
N ARG A 81 -1.92 22.89 -19.08
CA ARG A 81 -2.26 23.12 -17.68
C ARG A 81 -1.42 24.20 -17.00
N CYS A 82 -0.11 24.26 -17.28
CA CYS A 82 0.74 25.31 -16.72
C CYS A 82 0.38 26.66 -17.32
N ARG A 83 0.04 26.71 -18.62
CA ARG A 83 -0.44 27.92 -19.28
C ARG A 83 -1.75 28.42 -18.66
N ASP A 84 -2.73 27.54 -18.48
CA ASP A 84 -4.06 27.90 -17.95
C ASP A 84 -4.01 28.33 -16.48
N MET A 85 -3.08 27.77 -15.70
CA MET A 85 -2.88 28.10 -14.28
C MET A 85 -1.88 29.25 -14.07
N HIS A 86 -1.33 29.82 -15.15
CA HIS A 86 -0.23 30.80 -15.10
C HIS A 86 0.96 30.33 -14.23
N LEU A 87 1.28 29.03 -14.29
CA LEU A 87 2.41 28.43 -13.58
C LEU A 87 3.62 28.34 -14.51
N GLU A 88 4.80 28.57 -13.94
CA GLU A 88 6.05 28.35 -14.64
C GLU A 88 6.22 26.87 -15.00
N CYS A 89 6.33 26.60 -16.31
CA CYS A 89 6.49 25.25 -16.85
C CYS A 89 7.98 24.93 -17.02
N ALA A 90 8.70 24.84 -15.90
CA ALA A 90 10.08 24.37 -15.92
C ALA A 90 10.11 22.87 -16.24
N GLU A 91 10.73 22.51 -17.36
CA GLU A 91 11.31 21.19 -17.49
C GLU A 91 12.57 21.19 -16.64
N GLU A 92 12.73 20.16 -15.81
CA GLU A 92 13.91 20.03 -14.98
C GLU A 92 15.07 19.73 -15.93
N GLN A 93 15.68 20.80 -16.43
CA GLN A 93 16.84 20.77 -17.27
C GLN A 93 17.87 20.00 -16.44
N THR A 94 18.07 18.73 -16.80
CA THR A 94 19.22 17.99 -16.33
C THR A 94 20.39 18.72 -16.93
N VAL A 95 20.83 19.80 -16.29
CA VAL A 95 22.11 20.42 -16.58
C VAL A 95 23.06 19.23 -16.48
N PRO A 96 23.68 18.79 -17.59
CA PRO A 96 24.72 17.80 -17.48
C PRO A 96 25.72 18.47 -16.57
N LEU A 97 25.86 17.96 -15.34
CA LEU A 97 27.00 18.31 -14.50
C LEU A 97 28.18 17.77 -15.30
N ALA A 98 28.72 18.64 -16.16
CA ALA A 98 29.96 18.44 -16.85
C ALA A 98 30.95 18.15 -15.73
N ARG A 99 31.27 16.87 -15.64
CA ARG A 99 32.15 16.31 -14.65
C ARG A 99 33.51 16.91 -14.96
N SER A 100 33.88 17.97 -14.25
CA SER A 100 35.22 18.53 -14.28
C SER A 100 36.19 17.41 -13.90
N GLU A 101 36.82 16.82 -14.91
CA GLU A 101 38.05 16.06 -14.76
C GLU A 101 39.11 17.02 -14.20
N ALA A 102 39.84 16.59 -13.16
CA ALA A 102 41.04 17.19 -12.56
C ALA A 102 40.95 17.58 -11.07
N ALA A 103 40.07 16.97 -10.27
CA ALA A 103 40.28 16.92 -8.82
C ALA A 103 40.81 15.53 -8.41
N PRO A 104 42.00 15.43 -7.75
CA PRO A 104 42.51 14.17 -7.24
C PRO A 104 41.49 13.54 -6.26
N PRO A 105 41.44 12.21 -6.17
CA PRO A 105 40.44 11.51 -5.37
C PRO A 105 40.69 11.79 -3.89
N ILE A 106 40.04 12.82 -3.36
CA ILE A 106 39.88 12.93 -1.91
C ILE A 106 39.06 11.70 -1.52
N LEU A 107 39.73 10.73 -0.89
CA LEU A 107 39.13 9.64 -0.15
C LEU A 107 38.36 10.26 1.03
N VAL A 108 37.26 10.94 0.73
CA VAL A 108 36.21 11.17 1.71
C VAL A 108 35.69 9.79 1.96
N LEU A 109 36.23 9.16 3.01
CA LEU A 109 35.57 8.10 3.74
C LEU A 109 34.24 8.72 4.13
N ARG A 110 33.26 8.64 3.22
CA ARG A 110 31.87 8.97 3.47
C ARG A 110 31.46 7.89 4.42
N SER A 111 31.77 8.14 5.69
CA SER A 111 31.38 7.35 6.83
C SER A 111 29.93 7.08 6.55
N SER A 112 29.67 5.83 6.19
CA SER A 112 28.36 5.37 5.80
C SER A 112 27.52 5.73 6.99
N ARG A 113 26.82 6.87 6.90
CA ARG A 113 25.85 7.30 7.89
C ARG A 113 24.84 6.19 7.79
N ARG A 114 25.09 5.13 8.58
CA ARG A 114 24.18 4.02 8.78
C ARG A 114 22.89 4.74 9.01
N LYS A 115 21.97 4.62 8.06
CA LYS A 115 20.69 5.32 8.11
C LYS A 115 20.07 4.82 9.40
N GLY A 116 20.28 5.58 10.47
CA GLY A 116 19.88 5.19 11.80
C GLY A 116 18.41 4.93 11.69
N GLU A 117 18.02 3.70 12.01
CA GLU A 117 16.64 3.28 11.98
C GLU A 117 15.84 4.35 12.73
N ARG A 118 14.85 4.89 12.04
CA ARG A 118 14.07 5.98 12.61
C ARG A 118 13.19 5.34 13.66
N ALA A 119 13.21 5.91 14.86
CA ALA A 119 12.35 5.41 15.91
C ALA A 119 10.89 5.31 15.49
N LYS A 120 10.33 4.11 15.68
CA LYS A 120 8.92 3.82 15.41
C LYS A 120 8.02 4.76 16.21
N LEU A 121 8.49 5.19 17.38
CA LEU A 121 7.88 6.22 18.22
C LEU A 121 8.94 7.18 18.78
N ALA A 122 8.70 8.48 18.63
CA ALA A 122 9.47 9.50 19.36
C ALA A 122 9.05 9.59 20.83
N CYS A 123 9.99 9.89 21.73
CA CYS A 123 9.75 10.21 23.14
C CYS A 123 8.98 11.54 23.29
N LEU A 124 8.46 11.83 24.49
CA LEU A 124 7.66 13.04 24.76
C LEU A 124 8.41 14.34 24.47
N SER A 125 9.66 14.50 24.95
CA SER A 125 10.45 15.71 24.69
C SER A 125 10.70 15.91 23.19
N CYS A 126 11.13 14.87 22.47
CA CYS A 126 11.34 14.99 21.02
C CYS A 126 10.04 15.27 20.24
N ARG A 127 8.89 14.76 20.70
CA ARG A 127 7.58 15.10 20.11
C ARG A 127 7.22 16.55 20.35
N ARG A 128 7.40 17.04 21.58
CA ARG A 128 7.12 18.44 21.96
C ARG A 128 7.95 19.42 21.12
N ASP A 129 9.22 19.10 20.90
CA ASP A 129 10.15 19.92 20.12
C ASP A 129 9.99 19.76 18.59
N ASN A 130 9.14 18.83 18.14
CA ASN A 130 9.03 18.43 16.73
C ASN A 130 10.38 18.05 16.10
N LYS A 131 11.22 17.33 16.86
CA LYS A 131 12.56 16.87 16.41
C LYS A 131 12.59 15.36 16.22
N LYS A 132 13.53 14.90 15.40
CA LYS A 132 13.75 13.46 15.17
C LYS A 132 14.25 12.82 16.46
N CYS A 133 13.52 11.82 16.94
CA CYS A 133 13.97 10.96 18.03
C CYS A 133 14.79 9.80 17.47
N GLU A 134 15.90 9.51 18.12
CA GLU A 134 16.72 8.33 17.84
C GLU A 134 16.13 7.09 18.52
N ASP A 135 16.52 5.89 18.08
CA ASP A 135 16.00 4.63 18.62
C ASP A 135 16.65 4.17 19.93
N GLN A 136 17.78 4.79 20.30
CA GLN A 136 18.38 4.57 21.62
C GLN A 136 17.46 5.10 22.73
N ARG A 137 17.47 4.42 23.88
CA ARG A 137 16.66 4.77 25.06
C ARG A 137 17.58 4.80 26.28
N PRO A 138 17.74 5.96 26.96
CA PRO A 138 17.27 7.30 26.56
C PRO A 138 17.86 7.75 25.21
N CYS A 139 17.15 8.59 24.46
CA CYS A 139 17.67 9.06 23.17
C CYS A 139 18.77 10.11 23.40
N SER A 140 19.77 10.16 22.50
CA SER A 140 20.94 11.05 22.64
C SER A 140 20.58 12.51 22.92
N ARG A 141 19.48 13.00 22.33
CA ARG A 141 18.98 14.37 22.55
C ARG A 141 18.47 14.59 23.98
N CYS A 142 17.79 13.61 24.55
CA CYS A 142 17.35 13.66 25.95
C CYS A 142 18.56 13.57 26.90
N VAL A 143 19.53 12.69 26.59
CA VAL A 143 20.80 12.58 27.34
C VAL A 143 21.56 13.92 27.33
N ALA A 144 21.72 14.54 26.16
CA ALA A 144 22.43 15.81 26.02
C ALA A 144 21.74 16.98 26.75
N ARG A 145 20.42 16.90 26.95
CA ARG A 145 19.64 17.90 27.70
C ARG A 145 19.47 17.55 29.18
N SER A 146 19.96 16.40 29.61
CA SER A 146 19.68 15.84 30.94
C SER A 146 18.18 15.81 31.26
N GLU A 147 17.35 15.50 30.26
CA GLU A 147 15.88 15.41 30.38
C GLU A 147 15.41 13.95 30.32
N ASP A 148 14.30 13.65 31.00
CA ASP A 148 13.70 12.31 30.97
C ASP A 148 13.19 11.92 29.58
N CYS A 149 13.71 10.80 29.08
CA CYS A 149 13.30 10.24 27.80
C CYS A 149 12.04 9.37 27.93
N VAL A 150 10.90 10.00 28.23
CA VAL A 150 9.63 9.27 28.42
C VAL A 150 9.06 8.78 27.09
N HIS A 151 8.94 7.46 26.95
CA HIS A 151 8.33 6.83 25.79
C HIS A 151 6.86 6.49 26.08
N VAL A 152 5.93 7.22 25.46
CA VAL A 152 4.51 6.85 25.54
C VAL A 152 4.30 5.61 24.69
N VAL A 153 4.21 4.43 25.32
CA VAL A 153 3.72 3.24 24.66
C VAL A 153 2.35 3.63 24.09
N ARG A 154 2.20 3.55 22.76
CA ARG A 154 0.87 3.69 22.17
C ARG A 154 0.07 2.55 22.76
N GLY A 155 -0.78 2.86 23.74
CA GLY A 155 -1.79 1.93 24.22
C GLY A 155 -2.55 1.37 23.02
N PRO A 156 -3.21 0.21 23.18
CA PRO A 156 -4.06 -0.33 22.12
C PRO A 156 -4.91 0.82 21.58
N LYS A 157 -4.81 1.08 20.28
CA LYS A 157 -5.54 2.19 19.64
C LYS A 157 -7.02 1.86 19.73
N SER A 158 -7.63 2.18 20.86
CA SER A 158 -9.05 2.08 21.09
C SER A 158 -9.67 3.24 20.35
N VAL A 159 -9.77 3.10 19.02
CA VAL A 159 -10.67 3.92 18.21
C VAL A 159 -12.08 3.48 18.60
N LYS A 160 -12.53 3.92 19.78
CA LYS A 160 -13.85 3.59 20.30
C LYS A 160 -14.86 4.18 19.33
N LEU A 161 -15.75 3.30 18.87
CA LEU A 161 -16.82 3.65 17.96
C LEU A 161 -17.74 4.66 18.65
N ARG A 162 -18.17 5.69 17.90
CA ARG A 162 -19.26 6.56 18.35
C ARG A 162 -20.56 5.74 18.31
N CYS A 163 -21.45 5.93 19.28
CA CYS A 163 -22.81 5.40 19.21
C CYS A 163 -23.58 6.01 18.03
N GLU A 164 -24.76 5.47 17.72
CA GLU A 164 -25.55 5.92 16.58
C GLU A 164 -25.93 7.41 16.68
N SER A 165 -26.47 7.80 17.84
CA SER A 165 -26.92 9.16 18.10
C SER A 165 -25.76 10.17 18.02
N CYS A 166 -24.66 9.97 18.75
CA CYS A 166 -23.49 10.86 18.66
C CYS A 166 -22.89 10.91 17.24
N ARG A 167 -23.05 9.83 16.44
CA ARG A 167 -22.59 9.82 15.06
C ARG A 167 -23.49 10.65 14.14
N GLN A 168 -24.81 10.54 14.29
CA GLN A 168 -25.77 11.33 13.53
C GLN A 168 -25.59 12.84 13.80
N GLU A 169 -25.31 13.20 15.06
CA GLU A 169 -25.06 14.59 15.48
C GLU A 169 -23.61 15.06 15.29
N ASN A 170 -22.73 14.19 14.79
CA ASN A 170 -21.30 14.41 14.66
C ASN A 170 -20.59 14.87 15.95
N ARG A 171 -21.11 14.50 17.13
CA ARG A 171 -20.51 14.79 18.44
C ARG A 171 -19.46 13.75 18.83
N LYS A 172 -18.59 14.11 19.78
CA LYS A 172 -17.64 13.17 20.39
C LYS A 172 -18.39 12.29 21.37
N CYS A 173 -18.30 10.97 21.18
CA CYS A 173 -18.92 9.99 22.06
C CYS A 173 -17.92 9.60 23.16
N GLU A 174 -18.40 9.53 24.39
CA GLU A 174 -17.61 9.13 25.55
C GLU A 174 -17.43 7.63 25.62
N GLU A 175 -16.50 7.20 26.49
CA GLU A 175 -16.12 5.81 26.65
C GLU A 175 -17.14 5.00 27.45
N ALA A 176 -17.87 5.66 28.36
CA ALA A 176 -18.95 5.04 29.12
C ALA A 176 -20.12 4.67 28.19
N ARG A 177 -20.80 3.57 28.52
CA ARG A 177 -21.97 3.06 27.83
C ARG A 177 -23.09 2.81 28.84
N PRO A 178 -24.23 3.52 28.76
CA PRO A 178 -24.55 4.61 27.83
C PRO A 178 -23.59 5.80 27.93
N CYS A 179 -23.36 6.56 26.85
CA CYS A 179 -22.49 7.75 26.95
C CYS A 179 -23.28 8.91 27.54
N GLN A 180 -22.62 9.81 28.27
CA GLN A 180 -23.28 10.89 29.01
C GLN A 180 -24.21 11.73 28.13
N GLN A 181 -23.79 12.05 26.90
CA GLN A 181 -24.65 12.77 25.94
C GLN A 181 -25.96 12.05 25.60
N CYS A 182 -25.95 10.71 25.51
CA CYS A 182 -27.18 9.96 25.25
C CYS A 182 -28.08 9.94 26.49
N ILE A 183 -27.49 9.89 27.70
CA ILE A 183 -28.22 9.99 28.96
C ILE A 183 -28.91 11.36 29.08
N GLU A 184 -28.17 12.44 28.85
CA GLU A 184 -28.67 13.82 28.91
C GLU A 184 -29.79 14.08 27.89
N GLN A 185 -29.71 13.48 26.70
CA GLN A 185 -30.73 13.61 25.66
C GLN A 185 -31.89 12.62 25.80
N GLY A 186 -31.85 11.70 26.76
CA GLY A 186 -32.84 10.62 26.88
C GLY A 186 -32.90 9.69 25.66
N LYS A 187 -31.79 9.55 24.92
CA LYS A 187 -31.71 8.69 23.73
C LYS A 187 -31.00 7.37 24.05
N GLU A 188 -31.40 6.30 23.37
CA GLU A 188 -30.73 5.01 23.50
C GLU A 188 -29.31 5.05 22.93
N CYS A 189 -28.32 4.68 23.74
CA CYS A 189 -26.92 4.64 23.32
C CYS A 189 -26.60 3.31 22.60
N VAL A 190 -27.11 3.17 21.38
CA VAL A 190 -26.89 1.96 20.58
C VAL A 190 -25.47 1.95 20.02
N ASN A 191 -24.71 0.92 20.38
CA ASN A 191 -23.46 0.61 19.70
C ASN A 191 -23.79 0.15 18.29
N VAL A 192 -23.61 1.03 17.31
CA VAL A 192 -23.60 0.61 15.91
C VAL A 192 -22.40 -0.31 15.74
N GLN A 193 -22.63 -1.62 15.83
CA GLN A 193 -21.74 -2.58 15.22
C GLN A 193 -21.48 -2.02 13.84
N ARG A 194 -20.22 -1.72 13.50
CA ARG A 194 -19.89 -1.26 12.15
C ARG A 194 -20.46 -2.32 11.23
N ARG A 195 -21.62 -2.04 10.62
CA ARG A 195 -22.21 -2.80 9.51
C ARG A 195 -21.27 -2.59 8.33
N SER A 196 -20.02 -3.05 8.44
CA SER A 196 -18.97 -3.15 7.42
C SER A 196 -18.96 -2.06 6.32
N ARG A 197 -19.33 -0.82 6.68
CA ARG A 197 -19.59 0.26 5.72
C ARG A 197 -18.36 1.11 5.43
N GLY A 198 -17.24 0.85 6.10
CA GLY A 198 -16.01 1.66 5.99
C GLY A 198 -14.80 0.94 5.37
N HIS A 199 -14.70 -0.36 5.55
CA HIS A 199 -13.97 -1.24 4.66
C HIS A 199 -14.97 -2.33 4.41
N GLY A 200 -15.48 -2.45 3.18
CA GLY A 200 -16.23 -3.65 2.85
C GLY A 200 -15.50 -4.84 3.37
N THR A 201 -16.19 -5.79 3.97
CA THR A 201 -15.70 -7.16 4.07
C THR A 201 -15.12 -7.46 2.70
N ARG A 202 -13.79 -7.35 2.60
CA ARG A 202 -13.10 -7.37 1.33
C ARG A 202 -13.38 -8.77 0.86
N VAL A 203 -14.28 -8.90 -0.10
CA VAL A 203 -14.64 -10.21 -0.59
C VAL A 203 -13.34 -10.89 -0.95
N LYS A 204 -13.08 -12.06 -0.36
CA LYS A 204 -11.80 -12.77 -0.52
C LYS A 204 -11.44 -12.84 -2.00
N LYS A 205 -12.46 -12.96 -2.86
CA LYS A 205 -12.35 -12.85 -4.33
C LYS A 205 -13.51 -12.04 -4.93
N ALA A 206 -13.19 -10.91 -5.56
CA ALA A 206 -14.11 -10.22 -6.48
C ALA A 206 -14.28 -11.06 -7.77
N CYS A 207 -15.47 -11.03 -8.38
CA CYS A 207 -15.73 -11.68 -9.67
C CYS A 207 -14.91 -11.04 -10.80
N THR A 208 -14.80 -11.73 -11.94
CA THR A 208 -14.05 -11.30 -13.12
C THR A 208 -14.50 -9.93 -13.63
N ASN A 209 -15.81 -9.73 -13.76
CA ASN A 209 -16.40 -8.50 -14.27
C ASN A 209 -16.20 -7.31 -13.32
N CYS A 210 -16.42 -7.47 -12.02
CA CYS A 210 -16.14 -6.38 -11.07
C CYS A 210 -14.64 -6.01 -11.01
N ARG A 211 -13.73 -6.97 -11.19
CA ARG A 211 -12.29 -6.68 -11.30
C ARG A 211 -11.96 -5.91 -12.58
N ARG A 212 -12.54 -6.34 -13.72
CA ARG A 212 -12.37 -5.68 -15.02
C ARG A 212 -12.84 -4.24 -14.96
N ASP A 213 -14.02 -4.02 -14.40
CA ASP A 213 -14.66 -2.71 -14.27
C ASP A 213 -14.08 -1.86 -13.12
N LYS A 214 -13.17 -2.44 -12.31
CA LYS A 214 -12.60 -1.82 -11.11
C LYS A 214 -13.67 -1.32 -10.13
N VAL A 215 -14.83 -1.97 -10.10
CA VAL A 215 -15.92 -1.69 -9.15
C VAL A 215 -15.87 -2.68 -7.97
N ARG A 216 -16.46 -2.28 -6.84
CA ARG A 216 -16.57 -3.16 -5.67
C ARG A 216 -17.48 -4.35 -5.99
N CYS A 217 -17.08 -5.54 -5.56
CA CYS A 217 -17.89 -6.74 -5.66
C CYS A 217 -18.49 -7.04 -4.29
N GLU A 218 -19.82 -7.22 -4.24
CA GLU A 218 -20.56 -7.46 -2.98
C GLU A 218 -20.45 -8.90 -2.47
N GLY A 219 -19.78 -9.81 -3.20
CA GLY A 219 -19.45 -11.15 -2.71
C GLY A 219 -20.55 -12.19 -2.84
N ILE A 220 -21.81 -11.73 -2.78
CA ILE A 220 -23.00 -12.52 -3.15
C ILE A 220 -22.88 -12.93 -4.63
N ARG A 221 -23.37 -14.11 -5.00
CA ARG A 221 -23.33 -14.63 -6.38
C ARG A 221 -24.74 -14.98 -6.85
N PRO A 222 -25.21 -14.42 -7.98
CA PRO A 222 -24.57 -13.35 -8.76
C PRO A 222 -24.46 -12.05 -7.94
N CYS A 223 -23.37 -11.29 -8.10
CA CYS A 223 -23.22 -10.05 -7.33
C CYS A 223 -24.16 -8.96 -7.88
N ALA A 224 -24.68 -8.08 -7.01
CA ALA A 224 -25.62 -7.02 -7.38
C ALA A 224 -25.16 -6.19 -8.59
N ASN A 225 -23.86 -5.90 -8.71
CA ASN A 225 -23.31 -5.17 -9.86
C ASN A 225 -23.36 -5.95 -11.18
N CYS A 226 -23.18 -7.28 -11.15
CA CYS A 226 -23.33 -8.10 -12.35
C CYS A 226 -24.80 -8.24 -12.75
N VAL A 227 -25.71 -8.44 -11.77
CA VAL A 227 -27.16 -8.49 -12.00
C VAL A 227 -27.64 -7.18 -12.63
N LYS A 228 -27.27 -6.04 -12.05
CA LYS A 228 -27.64 -4.70 -12.55
C LYS A 228 -27.17 -4.44 -13.98
N LYS A 229 -26.07 -5.06 -14.41
CA LYS A 229 -25.50 -4.91 -15.76
C LYS A 229 -25.90 -6.02 -16.72
N GLY A 230 -26.67 -7.02 -16.27
CA GLY A 230 -26.99 -8.21 -17.07
C GLY A 230 -25.78 -9.08 -17.40
N TYR A 231 -24.70 -9.01 -16.60
CA TYR A 231 -23.51 -9.82 -16.81
C TYR A 231 -23.59 -11.16 -16.07
N GLN A 232 -23.12 -12.23 -16.70
CA GLN A 232 -22.88 -13.49 -16.01
C GLN A 232 -21.78 -13.30 -14.94
N CYS A 233 -22.11 -13.54 -13.68
CA CYS A 233 -21.21 -13.27 -12.56
C CYS A 233 -20.20 -14.42 -12.35
N THR A 234 -19.16 -14.49 -13.17
CA THR A 234 -18.16 -15.57 -13.08
C THR A 234 -17.08 -15.28 -12.04
N ASN A 235 -16.81 -16.24 -11.16
CA ASN A 235 -15.63 -16.23 -10.32
C ASN A 235 -14.42 -16.69 -11.15
N ARG A 236 -13.23 -16.18 -10.82
CA ARG A 236 -12.00 -16.79 -11.35
C ARG A 236 -11.93 -18.21 -10.77
N ILE A 237 -11.95 -19.21 -11.64
CA ILE A 237 -11.88 -20.63 -11.30
C ILE A 237 -10.66 -20.85 -10.38
N CYS A 238 -10.78 -21.78 -9.42
CA CYS A 238 -9.69 -22.07 -8.51
C CYS A 238 -8.47 -22.61 -9.29
N MET A 239 -7.24 -22.31 -8.88
CA MET A 239 -6.04 -22.82 -9.59
C MET A 239 -6.04 -24.35 -9.67
N MET A 240 -6.55 -25.04 -8.64
CA MET A 240 -6.68 -26.50 -8.67
C MET A 240 -7.67 -26.95 -9.75
N CYS A 241 -8.78 -26.25 -9.94
CA CYS A 241 -9.81 -26.55 -10.93
C CYS A 241 -9.29 -26.34 -12.35
N ILE A 242 -8.47 -25.31 -12.53
CA ILE A 242 -7.74 -25.06 -13.78
C ILE A 242 -6.76 -26.21 -14.05
N ASN A 243 -6.04 -26.69 -13.03
CA ASN A 243 -5.13 -27.82 -13.17
C ASN A 243 -5.85 -29.15 -13.44
N HIS A 244 -7.07 -29.32 -12.94
CA HIS A 244 -7.88 -30.53 -13.14
C HIS A 244 -8.77 -30.47 -14.38
N GLY A 245 -8.71 -29.41 -15.20
CA GLY A 245 -9.53 -29.29 -16.41
C GLY A 245 -11.04 -29.25 -16.15
N ILE A 246 -11.47 -28.85 -14.95
CA ILE A 246 -12.89 -28.82 -14.59
C ILE A 246 -13.49 -27.53 -15.15
N GLU A 247 -14.20 -27.65 -16.27
CA GLU A 247 -15.01 -26.60 -16.87
C GLU A 247 -16.37 -26.51 -16.14
N GLY A 248 -16.42 -25.84 -14.99
CA GLY A 248 -17.67 -25.72 -14.23
C GLY A 248 -17.55 -25.02 -12.88
N ASP A 249 -18.63 -25.09 -12.08
CA ASP A 249 -18.64 -24.58 -10.72
C ASP A 249 -17.66 -25.37 -9.85
N CYS A 250 -16.78 -24.63 -9.17
CA CYS A 250 -15.71 -25.21 -8.37
C CYS A 250 -16.27 -25.95 -7.13
N PRO A 251 -16.14 -27.30 -7.04
CA PRO A 251 -16.70 -28.07 -5.92
C PRO A 251 -16.01 -27.74 -4.58
N HIS A 252 -14.74 -27.31 -4.63
CA HIS A 252 -13.96 -26.90 -3.45
C HIS A 252 -14.53 -25.70 -2.70
N ARG A 253 -15.54 -25.00 -3.24
CA ARG A 253 -16.10 -23.82 -2.59
C ARG A 253 -17.28 -24.15 -1.67
N HIS A 254 -17.99 -25.25 -1.91
CA HIS A 254 -19.20 -25.58 -1.14
C HIS A 254 -18.88 -26.07 0.29
N ILE A 255 -17.67 -26.60 0.52
CA ILE A 255 -17.28 -27.22 1.79
C ILE A 255 -16.99 -26.19 2.90
N MET A 256 -16.68 -24.92 2.57
CA MET A 256 -16.32 -23.93 3.60
C MET A 256 -17.47 -23.02 4.07
N GLU A 257 -18.66 -23.10 3.49
CA GLU A 257 -19.82 -22.28 3.92
C GLU A 257 -20.79 -23.06 4.83
N SER A 258 -20.66 -24.40 4.93
CA SER A 258 -21.56 -25.25 5.73
C SER A 258 -21.26 -25.33 7.24
N ASP A 259 -20.06 -24.93 7.70
CA ASP A 259 -19.65 -25.14 9.10
C ASP A 259 -19.88 -23.94 10.04
N THR A 260 -20.77 -23.00 9.72
CA THR A 260 -20.99 -21.82 10.60
C THR A 260 -22.43 -21.53 11.02
N SER A 261 -23.39 -22.42 10.74
CA SER A 261 -24.81 -22.15 11.06
C SER A 261 -25.41 -22.84 12.28
N GLU A 262 -24.73 -23.77 12.98
CA GLU A 262 -25.41 -24.54 14.06
C GLU A 262 -24.58 -24.75 15.33
N VAL A 263 -24.19 -23.69 16.04
CA VAL A 263 -23.96 -23.79 17.50
C VAL A 263 -24.32 -22.46 18.17
N ASN A 264 -25.61 -22.20 18.38
CA ASN A 264 -26.06 -21.29 19.43
C ASN A 264 -27.55 -21.50 19.76
N GLY A 265 -27.85 -22.69 20.28
CA GLY A 265 -29.09 -23.02 20.95
C GLY A 265 -28.81 -23.43 22.40
N GLY A 266 -28.16 -22.56 23.16
CA GLY A 266 -27.98 -22.75 24.60
C GLY A 266 -29.30 -22.48 25.32
N LEU A 267 -30.08 -23.54 25.53
CA LEU A 267 -31.28 -23.59 26.35
C LEU A 267 -30.89 -23.24 27.80
N ILE A 268 -31.27 -22.05 28.27
CA ILE A 268 -31.16 -21.69 29.70
C ILE A 268 -32.44 -22.20 30.36
N SER A 269 -32.36 -23.36 31.02
CA SER A 269 -33.40 -23.82 31.94
C SER A 269 -33.44 -22.89 33.16
N LEU A 270 -34.61 -22.30 33.39
CA LEU A 270 -34.97 -21.66 34.65
C LEU A 270 -35.20 -22.75 35.70
N GLY A 271 -34.48 -22.64 36.82
CA GLY A 271 -34.77 -23.27 38.10
C GLY A 271 -34.76 -22.20 39.17
#